data_AF-A0A3B8LGG5-F1
#
_entry.id   AF-A0A3B8LGG5-F1
#
_cell.length_a   1.000
_cell.length_b   1.000
_cell.length_c   1.000
_cell.angle_alpha   90.00
_cell.angle_beta   90.00
_cell.angle_gamma   90.00
#
_symmetry.space_group_name_H-M   'P 1'
#
loop_
_entity.id
_entity.type
_entity.pdbx_description
1 polymer ?
#
loop_
_entity_poly.entity_id
_entity_poly.type
_entity_poly.pdbx_seq_one_letter_code
_entity_poly.pdbx_strand_id
1 'polypeptide(L)'
;MGVFRNRINVMLMCLCLGLLWGGCPTAPQTEEKTTSEKKNEEPTTQTEQVPDASTQPETTENEPVVDKASAEPAQGEATNEPTKEPVIPDQTPTETAGQEGGKACTFNEDCASEERCECDEKTGCFCRVGTRGTGKNGVDSCKTSNDCETALCMEDSEGGYTCSGPCQTDADCESKLPTCTTIAFLGRVCIRKQP
;
A
#
# COMPACT_ATOMS: atom_id res chain seq x y z
N MET A 1 17.37 -12.76 -30.83
CA MET A 1 16.66 -14.02 -31.09
C MET A 1 16.72 -14.85 -29.82
N GLY A 2 15.68 -14.80 -29.00
CA GLY A 2 15.59 -15.48 -27.70
C GLY A 2 14.18 -16.01 -27.52
N VAL A 3 14.08 -17.27 -27.10
CA VAL A 3 12.98 -18.19 -27.36
C VAL A 3 11.80 -17.94 -26.41
N PHE A 4 10.68 -17.48 -26.95
CA PHE A 4 9.37 -17.47 -26.29
C PHE A 4 8.78 -18.88 -26.35
N ARG A 5 8.73 -19.61 -25.23
CA ARG A 5 7.99 -20.88 -25.13
C ARG A 5 7.46 -21.08 -23.70
N ASN A 6 6.24 -21.60 -23.65
CA ASN A 6 5.48 -22.11 -22.50
C ASN A 6 4.70 -21.10 -21.65
N ARG A 7 3.39 -20.99 -21.93
CA ARG A 7 2.32 -21.61 -21.12
C ARG A 7 0.94 -21.30 -21.71
N ILE A 8 0.54 -22.07 -22.71
CA ILE A 8 -0.86 -22.22 -23.16
C ILE A 8 -1.08 -23.73 -23.25
N ASN A 9 -2.22 -24.20 -22.76
CA ASN A 9 -2.67 -25.60 -22.60
C ASN A 9 -2.46 -26.22 -21.21
N VAL A 10 -3.35 -25.90 -20.26
CA VAL A 10 -4.06 -26.91 -19.44
C VAL A 10 -5.35 -26.23 -18.92
N MET A 11 -6.48 -26.45 -19.60
CA MET A 11 -7.85 -26.49 -19.01
C MET A 11 -8.91 -26.47 -20.13
N LEU A 12 -8.78 -27.40 -21.08
CA LEU A 12 -9.86 -27.73 -22.00
C LEU A 12 -9.91 -29.23 -22.18
N MET A 13 -10.29 -29.96 -21.13
CA MET A 13 -10.81 -31.34 -21.22
C MET A 13 -11.33 -31.84 -19.86
N CYS A 14 -12.44 -31.28 -19.40
CA CYS A 14 -13.33 -31.95 -18.43
C CYS A 14 -14.75 -31.97 -19.01
N LEU A 15 -14.88 -32.57 -20.20
CA LEU A 15 -16.16 -32.91 -20.81
C LEU A 15 -16.19 -34.42 -21.04
N CYS A 16 -17.19 -35.04 -20.40
CA CYS A 16 -17.81 -36.32 -20.74
C CYS A 16 -16.99 -37.60 -20.55
N LEU A 17 -17.15 -38.24 -19.38
CA LEU A 17 -17.34 -39.70 -19.27
C LEU A 17 -17.79 -40.04 -17.84
N GLY A 18 -19.10 -40.00 -17.62
CA GLY A 18 -19.72 -40.30 -16.33
C GLY A 18 -21.23 -40.46 -16.42
N LEU A 19 -21.71 -41.05 -17.52
CA LEU A 19 -23.07 -41.60 -17.60
C LEU A 19 -23.02 -42.98 -16.95
N LEU A 20 -23.58 -43.12 -15.75
CA LEU A 20 -24.48 -44.21 -15.33
C LEU A 20 -24.67 -44.16 -13.81
N TRP A 21 -25.94 -44.05 -13.42
CA TRP A 21 -26.53 -44.16 -12.07
C TRP A 21 -26.51 -42.92 -11.16
N GLY A 22 -27.68 -42.25 -11.14
CA GLY A 22 -28.41 -42.09 -9.89
C GLY A 22 -28.37 -40.72 -9.22
N GLY A 23 -29.35 -39.89 -9.55
CA GLY A 23 -29.91 -38.90 -8.63
C GLY A 23 -29.12 -37.61 -8.43
N CYS A 24 -29.24 -36.69 -9.37
CA CYS A 24 -28.88 -35.29 -9.14
C CYS A 24 -30.08 -34.60 -8.45
N PRO A 25 -29.97 -34.10 -7.20
CA PRO A 25 -31.00 -33.25 -6.63
C PRO A 25 -31.04 -31.92 -7.40
N THR A 26 -32.20 -31.62 -7.97
CA THR A 26 -32.54 -30.37 -8.62
C THR A 26 -32.31 -29.20 -7.65
N ALA A 27 -31.22 -28.46 -7.82
CA ALA A 27 -31.06 -27.14 -7.22
C ALA A 27 -31.80 -26.09 -8.10
N PRO A 28 -32.50 -25.13 -7.48
CA PRO A 28 -33.36 -24.18 -8.19
C PRO A 28 -32.52 -23.23 -9.05
N GLN A 29 -32.92 -23.09 -10.32
CA GLN A 29 -32.44 -22.03 -11.17
C GLN A 29 -32.94 -20.70 -10.63
N THR A 30 -32.00 -19.82 -10.27
CA THR A 30 -32.31 -18.41 -10.04
C THR A 30 -32.34 -17.75 -11.41
N GLU A 31 -33.55 -17.38 -11.85
CA GLU A 31 -33.81 -16.71 -13.11
C GLU A 31 -33.09 -15.36 -13.16
N GLU A 32 -32.24 -15.17 -14.17
CA GLU A 32 -31.79 -13.86 -14.61
C GLU A 32 -32.99 -13.09 -15.17
N LYS A 33 -33.57 -12.21 -14.34
CA LYS A 33 -34.53 -11.22 -14.80
C LYS A 33 -33.80 -10.03 -15.43
N THR A 34 -33.49 -10.16 -16.72
CA THR A 34 -33.20 -9.04 -17.61
C THR A 34 -34.43 -8.13 -17.64
N THR A 35 -34.39 -7.01 -16.93
CA THR A 35 -35.38 -5.94 -17.10
C THR A 35 -34.74 -4.82 -17.91
N SER A 36 -35.11 -4.78 -19.17
CA SER A 36 -34.94 -3.64 -20.06
C SER A 36 -35.60 -2.38 -19.48
N GLU A 37 -34.99 -1.25 -19.82
CA GLU A 37 -35.68 0.00 -20.17
C GLU A 37 -36.33 0.80 -19.03
N LYS A 38 -35.58 1.80 -18.52
CA LYS A 38 -36.19 3.03 -18.02
C LYS A 38 -35.48 4.27 -18.58
N LYS A 39 -36.02 4.69 -19.71
CA LYS A 39 -36.25 6.07 -20.17
C LYS A 39 -35.92 7.17 -19.16
N ASN A 40 -34.91 7.97 -19.52
CA ASN A 40 -34.96 9.43 -19.64
C ASN A 40 -35.49 10.24 -18.45
N GLU A 41 -34.58 10.81 -17.64
CA GLU A 41 -34.72 12.16 -17.08
C GLU A 41 -33.33 12.83 -17.03
N GLU A 42 -33.17 13.92 -17.78
CA GLU A 42 -32.05 14.85 -17.67
C GLU A 42 -31.96 15.42 -16.25
N PRO A 43 -30.80 15.42 -15.59
CA PRO A 43 -30.59 16.33 -14.47
C PRO A 43 -30.46 17.75 -15.02
N THR A 44 -31.50 18.53 -14.77
CA THR A 44 -31.56 19.96 -15.03
C THR A 44 -30.41 20.66 -14.31
N THR A 45 -29.54 21.27 -15.10
CA THR A 45 -28.56 22.29 -14.70
C THR A 45 -29.26 23.38 -13.89
N GLN A 46 -29.04 23.42 -12.57
CA GLN A 46 -29.27 24.64 -11.79
C GLN A 46 -27.92 25.35 -11.65
N THR A 47 -27.75 26.33 -12.52
CA THR A 47 -26.80 27.42 -12.41
C THR A 47 -27.16 28.25 -11.18
N GLU A 48 -26.51 27.98 -10.04
CA GLU A 48 -26.46 28.97 -8.97
C GLU A 48 -25.24 29.86 -9.20
N GLN A 49 -25.55 31.08 -9.66
CA GLN A 49 -24.60 32.17 -9.83
C GLN A 49 -24.13 32.61 -8.43
N VAL A 50 -22.87 32.35 -8.11
CA VAL A 50 -22.21 32.99 -6.97
C VAL A 50 -21.54 34.27 -7.49
N PRO A 51 -21.80 35.45 -6.90
CA PRO A 51 -21.30 36.72 -7.41
C PRO A 51 -19.79 36.87 -7.24
N ASP A 52 -19.21 37.37 -8.32
CA ASP A 52 -17.88 37.97 -8.46
C ASP A 52 -17.52 38.87 -7.27
N ALA A 53 -16.48 38.50 -6.53
CA ALA A 53 -15.79 39.37 -5.60
C ALA A 53 -14.28 39.25 -5.84
N SER A 54 -13.86 40.01 -6.84
CA SER A 54 -12.50 40.46 -7.09
C SER A 54 -11.79 40.90 -5.80
N THR A 55 -10.66 40.28 -5.46
CA THR A 55 -9.58 40.89 -4.65
C THR A 55 -8.25 40.17 -4.93
N GLN A 56 -7.46 40.72 -5.84
CA GLN A 56 -5.99 40.80 -5.72
C GLN A 56 -5.66 42.01 -4.81
N PRO A 57 -4.47 42.17 -4.19
CA PRO A 57 -3.11 41.72 -4.56
C PRO A 57 -2.41 41.03 -3.34
N GLU A 58 -1.15 40.59 -3.28
CA GLU A 58 0.13 41.17 -3.66
C GLU A 58 1.19 40.07 -3.76
N THR A 59 2.05 40.24 -4.76
CA THR A 59 3.43 39.74 -4.83
C THR A 59 4.22 40.19 -3.61
N THR A 60 4.83 39.24 -2.89
CA THR A 60 6.02 39.52 -2.08
C THR A 60 7.19 38.78 -2.69
N GLU A 61 7.84 39.51 -3.57
CA GLU A 61 9.23 39.33 -3.99
C GLU A 61 10.10 39.46 -2.74
N ASN A 62 10.88 38.43 -2.42
CA ASN A 62 12.02 38.54 -1.52
C ASN A 62 13.07 37.52 -1.98
N GLU A 63 13.87 37.94 -2.95
CA GLU A 63 15.27 37.53 -2.98
C GLU A 63 16.02 38.32 -1.88
N PRO A 64 16.96 37.68 -1.18
CA PRO A 64 18.34 38.03 -1.49
C PRO A 64 19.29 36.83 -1.52
N VAL A 65 20.01 36.77 -2.65
CA VAL A 65 21.43 36.40 -2.79
C VAL A 65 22.23 36.38 -1.48
N VAL A 66 22.80 35.21 -1.17
CA VAL A 66 24.15 35.15 -0.58
C VAL A 66 24.91 33.96 -1.15
N ASP A 67 25.96 34.30 -1.89
CA ASP A 67 27.09 33.47 -2.26
C ASP A 67 27.63 32.63 -1.08
N LYS A 68 28.29 31.50 -1.39
CA LYS A 68 29.77 31.34 -1.25
C LYS A 68 30.24 29.94 -0.82
N ALA A 69 31.24 29.48 -1.57
CA ALA A 69 32.25 28.42 -1.32
C ALA A 69 31.74 26.96 -1.35
N SER A 70 32.13 26.10 -2.29
CA SER A 70 33.48 25.73 -2.76
C SER A 70 34.42 25.27 -1.64
N ALA A 71 34.33 23.99 -1.30
CA ALA A 71 35.43 23.21 -0.72
C ALA A 71 35.20 21.69 -0.93
N GLU A 72 35.88 21.12 -1.93
CA GLU A 72 36.43 19.76 -1.88
C GLU A 72 37.93 19.88 -1.54
N PRO A 73 38.65 18.80 -1.20
CA PRO A 73 38.34 17.73 -0.26
C PRO A 73 39.47 17.62 0.81
N ALA A 74 39.17 17.15 2.02
CA ALA A 74 40.20 16.77 2.99
C ALA A 74 40.17 15.26 3.21
N GLN A 75 41.14 14.57 2.60
CA GLN A 75 41.57 13.24 2.98
C GLN A 75 42.13 13.31 4.41
N GLY A 76 41.40 12.72 5.35
CA GLY A 76 41.85 12.48 6.72
C GLY A 76 41.94 10.97 6.94
N GLU A 77 43.15 10.45 6.80
CA GLU A 77 43.55 9.11 7.19
C GLU A 77 43.50 9.03 8.73
N ALA A 78 42.46 8.42 9.28
CA ALA A 78 42.36 8.11 10.70
C ALA A 78 42.60 6.61 10.90
N THR A 79 43.85 6.31 11.25
CA THR A 79 44.28 5.05 11.86
C THR A 79 43.46 4.79 13.12
N ASN A 80 42.51 3.87 13.05
CA ASN A 80 41.83 3.36 14.24
C ASN A 80 42.62 2.16 14.78
N GLU A 81 43.32 2.43 15.88
CA GLU A 81 43.91 1.47 16.80
C GLU A 81 42.81 0.52 17.34
N PRO A 82 43.06 -0.79 17.46
CA PRO A 82 42.07 -1.74 17.95
C PRO A 82 41.86 -1.55 19.46
N THR A 83 40.92 -0.69 19.83
CA THR A 83 40.39 -0.65 21.19
C THR A 83 39.64 -1.96 21.43
N LYS A 84 40.23 -2.80 22.26
CA LYS A 84 39.68 -4.07 22.72
C LYS A 84 38.46 -3.78 23.61
N GLU A 85 37.31 -3.57 22.99
CA GLU A 85 36.04 -3.45 23.69
C GLU A 85 35.72 -4.74 24.47
N PRO A 86 35.12 -4.62 25.67
CA PRO A 86 34.64 -5.76 26.42
C PRO A 86 33.58 -6.49 25.61
N VAL A 87 33.78 -7.80 25.42
CA VAL A 87 32.81 -8.72 24.83
C VAL A 87 31.55 -8.70 25.72
N ILE A 88 30.62 -7.80 25.43
CA ILE A 88 29.27 -7.88 25.98
C ILE A 88 28.67 -9.14 25.33
N PRO A 89 28.16 -10.10 26.12
CA PRO A 89 27.56 -11.30 25.56
C PRO A 89 26.47 -10.88 24.59
N ASP A 90 26.58 -11.42 23.38
CA ASP A 90 25.61 -11.41 22.30
C ASP A 90 24.20 -11.63 22.86
N GLN A 91 23.52 -10.53 23.18
CA GLN A 91 22.08 -10.54 23.39
C GLN A 91 21.48 -10.54 22.00
N THR A 92 21.53 -11.70 21.36
CA THR A 92 20.60 -12.02 20.28
C THR A 92 19.22 -11.59 20.80
N PRO A 93 18.56 -10.60 20.17
CA PRO A 93 17.21 -10.24 20.54
C PRO A 93 16.44 -11.55 20.45
N THR A 94 16.06 -12.09 21.59
CA THR A 94 15.17 -13.22 21.63
C THR A 94 13.87 -12.64 21.10
N GLU A 95 13.64 -12.77 19.79
CA GLU A 95 12.34 -12.68 19.16
C GLU A 95 11.45 -13.58 20.01
N THR A 96 10.81 -12.98 21.00
CA THR A 96 9.82 -13.64 21.80
C THR A 96 8.69 -13.83 20.82
N ALA A 97 8.67 -15.00 20.18
CA ALA A 97 7.66 -15.41 19.24
C ALA A 97 6.31 -14.99 19.82
N GLY A 98 5.62 -14.15 19.04
CA GLY A 98 4.58 -13.26 19.52
C GLY A 98 3.60 -13.95 20.46
N GLN A 99 3.33 -13.28 21.58
CA GLN A 99 2.19 -13.64 22.41
C GLN A 99 0.94 -13.62 21.53
N GLU A 100 0.45 -14.81 21.18
CA GLU A 100 -0.74 -15.04 20.35
C GLU A 100 -1.97 -14.49 21.07
N GLY A 101 -2.42 -13.30 20.69
CA GLY A 101 -3.64 -12.71 21.26
C GLY A 101 -3.86 -11.20 21.09
N GLY A 102 -3.21 -10.53 20.14
CA GLY A 102 -3.48 -9.12 19.88
C GLY A 102 -4.85 -8.87 19.25
N LYS A 103 -5.36 -7.64 19.39
CA LYS A 103 -6.57 -7.16 18.71
C LYS A 103 -6.39 -7.30 17.18
N ALA A 104 -7.47 -7.62 16.46
CA ALA A 104 -7.47 -7.55 15.00
C ALA A 104 -7.22 -6.11 14.53
N CYS A 105 -6.40 -5.96 13.48
CA CYS A 105 -6.00 -4.67 12.95
C CYS A 105 -6.03 -4.68 11.43
N THR A 106 -6.14 -3.49 10.84
CA THR A 106 -5.93 -3.27 9.40
C THR A 106 -4.64 -2.49 9.20
N PHE A 107 -4.39 -1.50 10.07
CA PHE A 107 -3.18 -0.67 10.05
C PHE A 107 -2.56 -0.58 11.44
N ASN A 108 -1.34 -0.05 11.51
CA ASN A 108 -0.67 0.21 12.79
C ASN A 108 -1.49 1.13 13.72
N GLU A 109 -2.27 2.08 13.18
CA GLU A 109 -3.12 2.97 13.99
C GLU A 109 -4.22 2.25 14.77
N ASP A 110 -4.58 1.01 14.37
CA ASP A 110 -5.55 0.18 15.10
C ASP A 110 -4.97 -0.47 16.37
N CYS A 111 -3.66 -0.41 16.54
CA CYS A 111 -2.90 -1.03 17.63
C CYS A 111 -2.45 0.01 18.66
N ALA A 112 -2.08 -0.43 19.86
CA ALA A 112 -1.47 0.44 20.86
C ALA A 112 -0.12 0.99 20.36
N SER A 113 0.35 2.11 20.89
CA SER A 113 1.59 2.78 20.43
C SER A 113 2.86 1.91 20.52
N GLU A 114 2.87 0.91 21.39
CA GLU A 114 3.98 -0.06 21.54
C GLU A 114 3.78 -1.36 20.74
N GLU A 115 2.73 -1.38 19.91
CA GLU A 115 2.38 -2.50 19.05
C GLU A 115 2.36 -2.07 17.58
N ARG A 116 2.50 -3.05 16.70
CA ARG A 116 2.36 -2.93 15.25
C ARG A 116 1.39 -3.97 14.71
N CYS A 117 0.76 -3.67 13.59
CA CYS A 117 -0.12 -4.59 12.90
C CYS A 117 0.71 -5.55 12.04
N GLU A 118 0.69 -6.84 12.37
CA GLU A 118 1.34 -7.88 11.56
C GLU A 118 0.29 -8.76 10.90
N CYS A 119 0.42 -8.93 9.59
CA CYS A 119 -0.48 -9.74 8.77
C CYS A 119 0.17 -11.06 8.39
N ASP A 120 -0.54 -12.15 8.65
CA ASP A 120 -0.22 -13.49 8.19
C ASP A 120 -1.36 -14.00 7.29
N GLU A 121 -1.03 -14.61 6.16
CA GLU A 121 -2.02 -15.05 5.18
C GLU A 121 -2.98 -16.12 5.73
N LYS A 122 -2.56 -16.87 6.76
CA LYS A 122 -3.33 -17.97 7.33
C LYS A 122 -4.27 -17.51 8.44
N THR A 123 -3.84 -16.56 9.25
CA THR A 123 -4.57 -16.13 10.47
C THR A 123 -5.22 -14.76 10.32
N GLY A 124 -4.72 -13.91 9.42
CA GLY A 124 -5.13 -12.52 9.27
C GLY A 124 -4.16 -11.55 9.97
N CYS A 125 -4.63 -10.34 10.21
CA CYS A 125 -3.83 -9.25 10.76
C CYS A 125 -4.13 -9.00 12.25
N PHE A 126 -3.09 -8.99 13.08
CA PHE A 126 -3.21 -8.79 14.53
C PHE A 126 -2.11 -7.88 15.08
N CYS A 127 -2.45 -7.15 16.15
CA CYS A 127 -1.48 -6.33 16.86
C CYS A 127 -0.44 -7.21 17.57
N ARG A 128 0.83 -6.91 17.34
CA ARG A 128 1.98 -7.58 17.96
C ARG A 128 2.84 -6.53 18.64
N VAL A 129 3.38 -6.86 19.81
CA VAL A 129 4.37 -6.00 20.48
C VAL A 129 5.57 -5.85 19.55
N GLY A 130 5.94 -4.60 19.25
CA GLY A 130 7.01 -4.33 18.32
C GLY A 130 7.02 -2.88 17.86
N THR A 131 8.20 -2.39 17.48
CA THR A 131 8.35 -1.04 16.94
C THR A 131 7.71 -0.96 15.55
N ARG A 132 6.91 0.09 15.35
CA ARG A 132 6.36 0.46 14.05
C ARG A 132 7.44 0.98 13.11
N GLY A 133 7.21 0.83 11.83
CA GLY A 133 7.98 1.52 10.80
C GLY A 133 7.75 3.02 10.84
N THR A 134 8.61 3.76 10.15
CA THR A 134 8.54 5.23 10.01
C THR A 134 8.40 5.68 8.56
N GLY A 135 8.32 4.73 7.62
CA GLY A 135 8.22 5.03 6.20
C GLY A 135 6.87 5.66 5.84
N LYS A 136 6.93 6.75 5.09
CA LYS A 136 5.80 7.59 4.70
C LYS A 136 5.15 7.11 3.40
N ASN A 137 3.81 7.22 3.36
CA ASN A 137 2.98 6.87 2.21
C ASN A 137 3.46 7.53 0.91
N GLY A 138 3.70 6.73 -0.12
CA GLY A 138 4.09 7.11 -1.48
C GLY A 138 5.43 7.84 -1.60
N VAL A 139 6.24 7.89 -0.53
CA VAL A 139 7.56 8.53 -0.51
C VAL A 139 8.65 7.50 -0.31
N ASP A 140 8.62 6.80 0.83
CA ASP A 140 9.71 5.94 1.27
C ASP A 140 9.60 4.53 0.70
N SER A 141 10.72 3.99 0.22
CA SER A 141 10.80 2.59 -0.21
C SER A 141 10.75 1.65 1.00
N CYS A 142 10.14 0.49 0.84
CA CYS A 142 10.06 -0.54 1.88
C CYS A 142 10.52 -1.89 1.33
N LYS A 143 10.97 -2.77 2.24
CA LYS A 143 11.25 -4.19 1.94
C LYS A 143 10.20 -5.09 2.56
N THR A 144 9.67 -4.67 3.70
CA THR A 144 8.63 -5.35 4.45
C THR A 144 7.57 -4.35 4.87
N SER A 145 6.37 -4.85 5.15
CA SER A 145 5.29 -4.08 5.75
C SER A 145 5.73 -3.31 7.00
N ASN A 146 6.61 -3.90 7.81
CA ASN A 146 7.08 -3.32 9.07
C ASN A 146 7.95 -2.07 8.91
N ASP A 147 8.40 -1.74 7.70
CA ASP A 147 9.19 -0.53 7.44
C ASP A 147 8.29 0.73 7.39
N CYS A 148 6.99 0.56 7.21
CA CYS A 148 6.03 1.64 6.96
C CYS A 148 5.25 2.03 8.21
N GLU A 149 4.91 3.32 8.32
CA GLU A 149 4.11 3.87 9.42
C GLU A 149 2.75 3.16 9.55
N THR A 150 2.18 2.73 8.43
CA THR A 150 0.85 2.11 8.31
C THR A 150 0.88 0.58 8.30
N ALA A 151 2.06 -0.05 8.29
CA ALA A 151 2.25 -1.47 8.02
C ALA A 151 1.87 -1.95 6.59
N LEU A 152 1.89 -1.05 5.59
CA LEU A 152 1.56 -1.42 4.21
C LEU A 152 2.70 -1.10 3.23
N CYS A 153 3.21 -2.13 2.56
CA CYS A 153 4.28 -2.03 1.58
C CYS A 153 3.77 -2.51 0.21
N MET A 154 3.65 -1.61 -0.76
CA MET A 154 2.99 -1.86 -2.05
C MET A 154 3.95 -1.70 -3.22
N GLU A 155 3.71 -2.46 -4.29
CA GLU A 155 4.44 -2.29 -5.56
C GLU A 155 4.17 -0.90 -6.16
N ASP A 156 5.23 -0.19 -6.52
CA ASP A 156 5.16 1.10 -7.20
C ASP A 156 5.26 0.97 -8.73
N SER A 157 5.12 2.08 -9.45
CA SER A 157 5.20 2.11 -10.92
C SER A 157 6.59 1.82 -11.49
N GLU A 158 7.63 1.83 -10.65
CA GLU A 158 9.02 1.62 -11.06
C GLU A 158 9.46 0.15 -10.86
N GLY A 159 8.56 -0.70 -10.36
CA GLY A 159 8.83 -2.11 -10.04
C GLY A 159 9.53 -2.29 -8.69
N GLY A 160 9.59 -1.23 -7.87
CA GLY A 160 10.01 -1.28 -6.48
C GLY A 160 8.83 -1.49 -5.54
N TYR A 161 9.10 -1.40 -4.24
CA TYR A 161 8.08 -1.35 -3.21
C TYR A 161 8.20 -0.05 -2.42
N THR A 162 7.07 0.62 -2.24
CA THR A 162 6.93 1.90 -1.56
C THR A 162 5.86 1.78 -0.48
N CYS A 163 6.06 2.46 0.64
CA CYS A 163 5.09 2.50 1.72
C CYS A 163 3.77 3.07 1.22
N SER A 164 2.66 2.46 1.57
CA SER A 164 1.30 2.90 1.23
C SER A 164 0.55 3.31 2.50
N GLY A 165 -0.58 4.00 2.37
CA GLY A 165 -1.40 4.38 3.51
C GLY A 165 -2.87 4.57 3.17
N PRO A 166 -3.72 4.76 4.19
CA PRO A 166 -5.12 5.02 4.01
C PRO A 166 -5.34 6.37 3.28
N CYS A 167 -6.42 6.45 2.50
CA CYS A 167 -6.75 7.65 1.73
C CYS A 167 -8.27 7.86 1.63
N GLN A 168 -8.69 9.11 1.45
CA GLN A 168 -10.07 9.49 1.14
C GLN A 168 -10.23 9.89 -0.33
N THR A 169 -9.18 10.41 -0.94
CA THR A 169 -9.14 10.85 -2.33
C THR A 169 -7.76 10.60 -2.94
N ASP A 170 -7.65 10.70 -4.25
CA ASP A 170 -6.34 10.60 -4.94
C ASP A 170 -5.36 11.71 -4.50
N ALA A 171 -5.85 12.82 -3.94
CA ALA A 171 -5.01 13.90 -3.44
C ALA A 171 -4.30 13.58 -2.12
N ASP A 172 -4.73 12.53 -1.39
CA ASP A 172 -4.05 12.04 -0.19
C ASP A 172 -2.86 11.13 -0.53
N CYS A 173 -2.68 10.85 -1.83
CA CYS A 173 -1.70 9.92 -2.34
C CYS A 173 -0.56 10.64 -3.06
N GLU A 174 0.67 10.24 -2.76
CA GLU A 174 1.87 10.81 -3.39
C GLU A 174 2.18 10.17 -4.75
N SER A 175 3.10 10.78 -5.49
CA SER A 175 3.32 10.50 -6.91
C SER A 175 3.66 9.04 -7.25
N LYS A 176 4.26 8.27 -6.32
CA LYS A 176 4.57 6.85 -6.55
C LYS A 176 3.35 5.93 -6.46
N LEU A 177 2.32 6.34 -5.71
CA LEU A 177 1.10 5.57 -5.48
C LEU A 177 -0.16 6.43 -5.66
N PRO A 178 -0.36 7.09 -6.82
CA PRO A 178 -1.24 8.25 -6.97
C PRO A 178 -2.75 7.94 -7.02
N THR A 179 -3.18 6.71 -6.73
CA THR A 179 -4.58 6.29 -6.89
C THR A 179 -5.12 5.75 -5.58
N CYS A 180 -6.19 6.37 -5.08
CA CYS A 180 -6.89 5.96 -3.87
C CYS A 180 -8.01 4.97 -4.21
N THR A 181 -7.77 3.68 -3.98
CA THR A 181 -8.73 2.61 -4.31
C THR A 181 -9.20 1.86 -3.08
N THR A 182 -10.40 1.28 -3.16
CA THR A 182 -10.90 0.37 -2.14
C THR A 182 -10.43 -1.05 -2.41
N ILE A 183 -9.67 -1.63 -1.50
CA ILE A 183 -9.30 -3.05 -1.50
C ILE A 183 -10.13 -3.75 -0.44
N ALA A 184 -10.69 -4.92 -0.79
CA ALA A 184 -11.45 -5.73 0.16
C ALA A 184 -10.60 -6.00 1.42
N PHE A 185 -11.21 -5.87 2.60
CA PHE A 185 -10.60 -6.08 3.93
C PHE A 185 -9.54 -5.05 4.38
N LEU A 186 -8.95 -4.28 3.47
CA LEU A 186 -7.99 -3.20 3.80
C LEU A 186 -8.62 -1.80 3.83
N GLY A 187 -9.78 -1.62 3.20
CA GLY A 187 -10.38 -0.30 3.04
C GLY A 187 -9.75 0.48 1.89
N ARG A 188 -9.68 1.81 2.02
CA ARG A 188 -9.19 2.68 0.95
C ARG A 188 -7.71 2.99 1.14
N VAL A 189 -6.89 2.66 0.14
CA VAL A 189 -5.43 2.79 0.21
C VAL A 189 -4.83 3.34 -1.08
N CYS A 190 -3.67 3.97 -0.96
CA CYS A 190 -2.91 4.49 -2.10
C CYS A 190 -2.19 3.36 -2.86
N ILE A 191 -2.44 3.26 -4.15
CA ILE A 191 -1.83 2.26 -5.04
C ILE A 191 -1.24 2.90 -6.28
N ARG A 192 -0.37 2.18 -6.98
CA ARG A 192 0.08 2.57 -8.30
C ARG A 192 -1.09 2.62 -9.29
N LYS A 193 -1.00 3.52 -10.26
CA LYS A 193 -1.92 3.54 -11.40
C LYS A 193 -1.75 2.23 -12.19
N GLN A 194 -2.86 1.55 -12.50
CA GLN A 194 -2.82 0.41 -13.40
C GLN A 194 -2.56 0.89 -14.85
N PRO A 195 -1.70 0.19 -15.61
CA PRO A 195 -1.41 0.53 -17.00
C PRO A 195 -2.64 0.38 -17.91
#